data_AF-A0A6G9HA15-F1
#
_entry.id   AF-A0A6G9HA15-F1
#
_cell.length_a   1.000
_cell.length_b   1.000
_cell.length_c   1.000
_cell.angle_alpha   90.00
_cell.angle_beta   90.00
_cell.angle_gamma   90.00
#
_symmetry.space_group_name_H-M   'P 1'
#
loop_
_entity.id
_entity.type
_entity.pdbx_description
1 polymer ?
#
loop_
_entity_poly.entity_id
_entity_poly.type
_entity_poly.pdbx_seq_one_letter_code
_entity_poly.pdbx_strand_id
1 'polypeptide(L)' 'MGMRAGVRWLRLRGAWTDAGMATTEFAMVTLAAAALAAVLYKVVTGGQVSEALRSVIGEALGARY' A
#
# COMPACT_ATOMS: atom_id res chain seq x y z
N MET A 1 -50.17 5.03 0.29
CA MET A 1 -48.98 5.32 1.12
C MET A 1 -47.78 4.39 0.78
N GLY A 2 -47.56 3.97 -0.47
CA GLY A 2 -46.52 2.96 -0.80
C GLY A 2 -45.32 3.46 -1.61
N MET A 3 -45.47 4.57 -2.34
CA MET A 3 -44.45 5.05 -3.30
C MET A 3 -43.19 5.63 -2.64
N ARG A 4 -43.31 6.14 -1.41
CA ARG A 4 -42.18 6.79 -0.70
C ARG A 4 -41.18 5.77 -0.15
N ALA A 5 -41.62 4.54 0.13
CA ALA A 5 -40.75 3.49 0.64
C ALA A 5 -39.83 2.95 -0.47
N GLY A 6 -40.36 2.69 -1.68
CA GLY A 6 -39.58 2.18 -2.81
C GLY A 6 -38.45 3.12 -3.25
N VAL A 7 -38.72 4.43 -3.28
CA VAL A 7 -37.71 5.44 -3.62
C VAL A 7 -36.62 5.54 -2.55
N ARG A 8 -36.97 5.33 -1.27
CA ARG A 8 -36.00 5.30 -0.16
C ARG A 8 -35.10 4.07 -0.24
N TRP A 9 -35.64 2.90 -0.57
CA TRP A 9 -34.87 1.67 -0.74
C TRP A 9 -33.90 1.73 -1.92
N LEU A 10 -34.31 2.30 -3.05
CA LEU A 10 -33.40 2.52 -4.19
C LEU A 10 -32.26 3.49 -3.83
N ARG A 11 -32.57 4.58 -3.13
CA ARG A 11 -31.58 5.59 -2.74
C ARG A 11 -30.54 5.04 -1.76
N LEU A 12 -30.96 4.20 -0.81
CA LEU A 12 -30.04 3.51 0.09
C LEU A 12 -29.14 2.54 -0.68
N ARG A 13 -29.67 1.72 -1.60
CA ARG A 13 -28.82 0.83 -2.42
C ARG A 13 -27.78 1.59 -3.25
N GLY A 14 -28.14 2.72 -3.87
CA GLY A 14 -27.20 3.56 -4.60
C GLY A 14 -26.03 4.03 -3.73
N ALA A 15 -26.32 4.53 -2.52
CA ALA A 15 -25.29 4.98 -1.58
C ALA A 15 -24.30 3.88 -1.16
N TRP A 16 -24.75 2.63 -1.01
CA TRP A 16 -23.87 1.49 -0.71
C TRP A 16 -23.01 1.06 -1.92
N THR A 17 -23.54 1.23 -3.14
CA THR A 17 -22.83 0.87 -4.38
C THR A 17 -21.74 1.89 -4.70
N ASP A 18 -22.03 3.19 -4.50
CA ASP A 18 -21.06 4.28 -4.64
C ASP A 18 -20.00 4.26 -3.51
N ALA A 19 -20.40 3.89 -2.29
CA ALA A 19 -19.45 3.73 -1.18
C ALA A 19 -18.40 2.63 -1.46
N GLY A 20 -18.79 1.53 -2.12
CA GLY A 20 -17.87 0.45 -2.51
C GLY A 20 -16.93 0.81 -3.67
N MET A 21 -17.40 1.63 -4.63
CA MET A 21 -16.57 2.17 -5.72
C MET A 21 -15.51 3.14 -5.20
N ALA A 22 -15.88 4.04 -4.29
CA ALA A 22 -14.98 5.07 -3.74
C ALA A 22 -14.05 4.57 -2.61
N THR A 23 -14.25 3.39 -2.03
CA THR A 23 -13.34 2.85 -0.97
C THR A 23 -12.37 1.80 -1.49
N THR A 24 -12.76 1.00 -2.48
CA THR A 24 -11.88 -0.05 -3.03
C THR A 24 -10.71 0.55 -3.80
N GLU A 25 -10.95 1.60 -4.59
CA GLU A 25 -9.90 2.27 -5.36
C GLU A 25 -8.81 2.86 -4.45
N PHE A 26 -9.21 3.57 -3.39
CA PHE A 26 -8.27 4.14 -2.42
C PHE A 26 -7.59 3.06 -1.55
N ALA A 27 -8.29 1.98 -1.20
CA ALA A 27 -7.70 0.86 -0.47
C ALA A 27 -6.61 0.17 -1.31
N MET A 28 -6.84 -0.01 -2.62
CA MET A 28 -5.85 -0.60 -3.54
C MET A 28 -4.59 0.24 -3.66
N VAL A 29 -4.68 1.59 -3.61
CA VAL A 29 -3.50 2.47 -3.57
C VAL A 29 -2.63 2.17 -2.34
N THR A 30 -3.27 2.03 -1.17
CA THR A 30 -2.56 1.71 0.08
C THR A 30 -1.94 0.31 0.02
N LEU A 31 -2.65 -0.67 -0.52
CA LEU A 31 -2.14 -2.02 -0.72
C LEU A 31 -0.95 -2.05 -1.69
N ALA A 32 -1.03 -1.30 -2.79
CA ALA A 32 0.06 -1.16 -3.75
C ALA A 32 1.30 -0.50 -3.10
N ALA A 33 1.10 0.56 -2.30
CA ALA A 33 2.17 1.20 -1.56
C ALA A 33 2.82 0.25 -0.54
N ALA A 34 2.01 -0.53 0.19
CA ALA A 34 2.51 -1.54 1.14
C ALA A 34 3.30 -2.65 0.44
N ALA A 35 2.82 -3.12 -0.71
CA ALA A 35 3.52 -4.12 -1.51
C ALA A 35 4.88 -3.59 -2.02
N LEU A 36 4.91 -2.36 -2.53
CA LEU A 36 6.15 -1.70 -2.94
C LEU A 36 7.13 -1.56 -1.77
N ALA A 37 6.64 -1.13 -0.60
CA ALA A 37 7.46 -1.02 0.60
C ALA A 37 8.06 -2.37 1.03
N ALA A 38 7.28 -3.45 0.94
CA ALA A 38 7.78 -4.81 1.22
C ALA A 38 8.89 -5.24 0.25
N VAL A 39 8.74 -4.93 -1.05
CA VAL A 39 9.79 -5.19 -2.05
C VAL A 39 11.04 -4.37 -1.76
N LEU A 40 10.90 -3.07 -1.49
CA LEU A 40 12.03 -2.20 -1.15
C LEU A 40 12.75 -2.67 0.12
N TYR A 41 12.00 -3.11 1.13
CA TYR A 41 12.58 -3.70 2.33
C TYR A 41 13.46 -4.91 1.98
N LYS A 42 12.98 -5.82 1.13
CA LYS A 42 13.77 -6.97 0.68
C LYS A 42 15.01 -6.58 -0.10
N VAL A 43 14.94 -5.55 -0.94
CA VAL A 43 16.09 -5.04 -1.69
C VAL A 43 17.13 -4.47 -0.72
N VAL A 44 16.73 -3.57 0.17
CA VAL A 44 17.62 -2.88 1.11
C VAL A 44 18.22 -3.84 2.14
N THR A 45 17.45 -4.83 2.60
CA THR A 45 17.93 -5.89 3.51
C THR A 45 18.62 -7.04 2.78
N GLY A 46 18.73 -6.99 1.46
CA GLY A 46 19.40 -8.00 0.66
C GLY A 46 20.91 -8.01 0.89
N GLY A 47 21.53 -9.15 0.60
CA GLY A 47 22.98 -9.34 0.74
C GLY A 47 23.78 -8.32 -0.07
N GLN A 48 23.40 -8.05 -1.32
CA GLN A 48 24.12 -7.10 -2.18
C GLN A 48 24.18 -5.68 -1.60
N VAL A 49 23.05 -5.15 -1.09
CA VAL A 49 23.00 -3.82 -0.48
C VAL A 49 23.75 -3.80 0.85
N SER A 50 23.58 -4.84 1.66
CA SER A 50 24.27 -4.95 2.95
C SER A 50 25.79 -5.02 2.80
N GLU A 51 26.30 -5.77 1.81
CA GLU A 51 27.73 -5.87 1.51
C GLU A 51 28.28 -4.56 0.95
N ALA A 52 27.55 -3.90 0.03
CA ALA A 52 27.94 -2.59 -0.47
C ALA A 52 28.05 -1.57 0.68
N LEU A 53 27.09 -1.56 1.60
CA LEU A 53 27.12 -0.66 2.76
C LEU A 53 28.26 -0.99 3.72
N ARG A 54 28.52 -2.29 3.97
CA ARG A 54 29.67 -2.74 4.78
C ARG A 54 30.99 -2.34 4.15
N SER A 55 31.12 -2.43 2.83
CA SER A 55 32.34 -2.02 2.11
C SER A 55 32.59 -0.52 2.27
N VAL A 56 31.57 0.33 2.06
CA VAL A 56 31.69 1.79 2.23
C VAL A 56 32.02 2.16 3.68
N ILE A 57 31.36 1.52 4.65
CA ILE A 57 31.62 1.76 6.08
C ILE A 57 33.03 1.28 6.45
N GLY A 58 33.45 0.12 5.96
CA GLY A 58 34.80 -0.41 6.19
C GLY A 58 35.89 0.49 5.63
N GLU A 59 35.70 1.01 4.41
CA GLU A 59 36.58 2.02 3.83
C GLU A 59 36.67 3.27 4.72
N ALA A 60 35.53 3.80 5.18
CA ALA A 60 35.48 4.97 6.05
C ALA A 60 36.15 4.74 7.42
N LEU A 61 36.10 3.51 7.94
CA LEU A 61 36.71 3.12 9.22
C LEU A 61 38.15 2.60 9.08
N GLY A 62 38.71 2.53 7.87
CA GLY A 62 40.03 1.97 7.61
C GLY A 62 40.15 0.47 7.88
N ALA A 63 39.01 -0.21 8.01
CA ALA A 63 38.92 -1.63 8.30
C ALA A 63 38.42 -2.34 7.04
N ARG A 64 39.29 -3.14 6.43
CA ARG A 64 38.98 -3.84 5.19
C ARG A 64 38.38 -5.21 5.54
N TYR A 65 37.05 -5.27 5.56
CA TYR A 65 36.28 -6.52 5.65
C TYR A 65 35.87 -6.99 4.26
#